data_AF-A0A7J8R2Y4-F1
#
_entry.id   AF-A0A7J8R2Y4-F1
#
_cell.length_a   1.000
_cell.length_b   1.000
_cell.length_c   1.000
_cell.angle_alpha   90.00
_cell.angle_beta   90.00
_cell.angle_gamma   90.00
#
_symmetry.space_group_name_H-M   'P 1'
#
loop_
_entity.id
_entity.type
_entity.pdbx_description
1 polymer ?
#
loop_
_entity_poly.entity_id
_entity_poly.type
_entity_poly.pdbx_seq_one_letter_code
_entity_poly.pdbx_strand_id
1 'polypeptide(L)'
;EYCLNKTRNRKVDRRNAIEVIIVVAGSALAYTLGKPDKIVGELLQPGGYLKLLELDCVHEINAQRVFSYVLYKNGKNTRLSYTLKHFQSDVAGRSFHNGRFIQRMRHKAASLPNVSIEQGIMTSLIEENGTIKGVQYKTKGGRESSSYICSPYYIVCDNCFSNLRHSLCNPKVNVPSYFVSLVLENCKLLLVSK
;
A
#
# COMPACT_ATOMS: atom_id res chain seq x y z
N GLU A 1 -11.07 -16.03 28.21
CA GLU A 1 -12.33 -16.79 28.06
C GLU A 1 -13.49 -16.02 27.43
N TYR A 2 -13.33 -14.74 27.06
CA TYR A 2 -14.35 -13.98 26.31
C TYR A 2 -13.74 -13.37 25.06
N CYS A 3 -13.77 -14.09 23.94
CA CYS A 3 -13.54 -13.55 22.59
C CYS A 3 -14.06 -14.56 21.56
N LEU A 4 -15.38 -14.72 21.51
CA LEU A 4 -16.07 -15.42 20.43
C LEU A 4 -17.28 -14.58 20.04
N ASN A 5 -17.24 -13.98 18.84
CA ASN A 5 -18.33 -14.03 17.87
C ASN A 5 -18.06 -13.08 16.69
N LYS A 6 -17.29 -13.55 15.71
CA LYS A 6 -17.65 -13.49 14.28
C LYS A 6 -16.55 -14.09 13.41
N THR A 7 -16.76 -15.32 12.97
CA THR A 7 -16.25 -15.75 11.66
C THR A 7 -17.27 -16.72 11.09
N ARG A 8 -17.86 -16.33 9.96
CA ARG A 8 -18.80 -17.16 9.21
C ARG A 8 -18.15 -18.52 8.89
N ASN A 9 -18.75 -19.59 9.40
CA ASN A 9 -18.76 -20.96 8.85
C ASN A 9 -17.45 -21.61 8.36
N ARG A 10 -16.29 -21.34 8.97
CA ARG A 10 -15.13 -22.25 8.82
C ARG A 10 -14.48 -22.52 10.17
N LYS A 11 -14.40 -23.79 10.56
CA LYS A 11 -13.56 -24.26 11.67
C LYS A 11 -12.10 -24.02 11.27
N VAL A 12 -11.48 -23.00 11.85
CA VAL A 12 -10.03 -22.80 11.77
C VAL A 12 -9.40 -23.57 12.94
N ASP A 13 -8.42 -24.43 12.64
CA ASP A 13 -7.66 -25.17 13.66
C ASP A 13 -6.86 -24.18 14.52
N ARG A 14 -7.17 -24.20 15.82
CA ARG A 14 -6.77 -23.18 16.80
C ARG A 14 -5.28 -23.21 17.16
N ARG A 15 -4.54 -24.26 16.77
CA ARG A 15 -3.13 -24.43 17.19
C ARG A 15 -2.12 -23.77 16.26
N ASN A 16 -2.49 -23.41 15.03
CA ASN A 16 -1.57 -22.87 14.02
C ASN A 16 -2.05 -21.57 13.34
N ALA A 17 -3.15 -20.97 13.79
CA ALA A 17 -3.67 -19.74 13.21
C ALA A 17 -3.08 -18.50 13.90
N ILE A 18 -2.02 -17.94 13.31
CA ILE A 18 -1.60 -16.57 13.65
C ILE A 18 -2.57 -15.64 12.92
N GLU A 19 -3.58 -15.13 13.63
CA GLU A 19 -4.36 -14.01 13.13
C GLU A 19 -3.47 -12.78 13.15
N VAL A 20 -3.24 -12.13 12.01
CA VAL A 20 -2.51 -10.87 11.90
C VAL A 20 -3.49 -9.83 11.37
N ILE A 21 -3.70 -8.75 12.11
CA ILE A 21 -4.55 -7.64 11.64
C ILE A 21 -3.67 -6.61 11.00
N ILE A 22 -3.89 -6.36 9.71
CA ILE A 22 -3.25 -5.26 9.00
C ILE A 22 -4.25 -4.12 8.88
N VAL A 23 -4.04 -3.07 9.68
CA VAL A 23 -4.81 -1.84 9.64
C VAL A 23 -4.26 -0.98 8.51
N VAL A 24 -4.91 -0.98 7.35
CA VAL A 24 -4.44 -0.22 6.18
C VAL A 24 -5.40 0.91 5.83
N ALA A 25 -5.12 2.12 6.32
CA ALA A 25 -5.71 3.31 5.71
C ALA A 25 -4.86 3.75 4.50
N GLY A 26 -5.12 3.24 3.28
CA GLY A 26 -4.81 4.02 2.06
C GLY A 26 -3.91 3.42 0.98
N SER A 27 -3.36 2.20 1.09
CA SER A 27 -2.46 1.70 0.02
C SER A 27 -2.42 0.18 -0.19
N ALA A 28 -3.06 -0.65 0.62
CA ALA A 28 -3.10 -2.10 0.33
C ALA A 28 -4.41 -2.79 0.67
N LEU A 29 -5.07 -2.52 1.81
CA LEU A 29 -6.13 -3.44 2.28
C LEU A 29 -7.45 -2.87 2.83
N ALA A 30 -7.63 -1.58 3.20
CA ALA A 30 -8.93 -1.21 3.80
C ALA A 30 -9.50 0.20 3.54
N TYR A 31 -8.78 1.14 2.93
CA TYR A 31 -9.35 2.47 2.65
C TYR A 31 -10.03 2.52 1.28
N THR A 32 -11.37 2.54 1.30
CA THR A 32 -12.30 2.53 0.15
C THR A 32 -12.00 1.47 -0.91
N LEU A 33 -12.91 0.51 -1.14
CA LEU A 33 -12.73 -0.51 -2.18
C LEU A 33 -12.64 0.06 -3.61
N GLY A 34 -12.97 1.33 -3.80
CA GLY A 34 -12.75 2.04 -5.06
C GLY A 34 -11.26 2.22 -5.40
N LYS A 35 -10.98 2.45 -6.68
CA LYS A 35 -9.65 2.77 -7.18
C LYS A 35 -9.18 4.11 -6.58
N PRO A 36 -8.04 4.16 -5.85
CA PRO A 36 -7.48 5.42 -5.38
C PRO A 36 -7.10 6.34 -6.54
N ASP A 37 -7.35 7.64 -6.38
CA ASP A 37 -6.85 8.68 -7.27
C ASP A 37 -5.83 9.53 -6.50
N LYS A 38 -4.55 9.29 -6.77
CA LYS A 38 -3.42 9.85 -6.01
C LYS A 38 -2.23 10.01 -6.92
N ILE A 39 -1.46 11.08 -6.68
CA ILE A 39 -0.22 11.39 -7.41
C ILE A 39 1.02 10.66 -6.85
N VAL A 40 0.89 10.05 -5.67
CA VAL A 40 2.00 9.43 -4.93
C VAL A 40 2.13 7.96 -5.33
N GLY A 41 3.37 7.49 -5.48
CA GLY A 41 3.66 6.06 -5.70
C GLY A 41 3.34 5.57 -7.10
N GLU A 42 3.57 6.43 -8.10
CA GLU A 42 3.38 6.11 -9.53
C GLU A 42 4.67 5.65 -10.23
N LEU A 43 5.82 5.61 -9.53
CA LEU A 43 7.08 5.12 -10.08
C LEU A 43 7.72 4.10 -9.14
N LEU A 44 7.90 2.89 -9.66
CA LEU A 44 8.57 1.79 -9.01
C LEU A 44 10.00 1.66 -9.54
N GLN A 45 10.97 1.66 -8.64
CA GLN A 45 12.38 1.44 -8.99
C GLN A 45 12.61 -0.03 -9.40
N PRO A 46 13.66 -0.34 -10.20
CA PRO A 46 13.95 -1.71 -10.64
C PRO A 46 13.99 -2.74 -9.50
N GLY A 47 14.61 -2.39 -8.36
CA GLY A 47 14.65 -3.28 -7.19
C GLY A 47 13.27 -3.53 -6.57
N GLY A 48 12.41 -2.51 -6.53
CA GLY A 48 11.02 -2.67 -6.08
C GLY A 48 10.19 -3.51 -7.06
N TYR A 49 10.45 -3.37 -8.36
CA TYR A 49 9.83 -4.20 -9.40
C TYR A 49 10.20 -5.68 -9.22
N LEU A 50 11.48 -5.99 -9.00
CA LEU A 50 11.93 -7.35 -8.71
C LEU A 50 11.21 -7.97 -7.51
N LYS A 51 11.04 -7.20 -6.43
CA LYS A 51 10.34 -7.68 -5.24
C LYS A 51 8.85 -7.88 -5.47
N LEU A 52 8.21 -7.02 -6.25
CA LEU A 52 6.78 -7.10 -6.52
C LEU A 52 6.41 -8.08 -7.64
N LEU A 53 7.38 -8.55 -8.43
CA LEU A 53 7.21 -9.70 -9.33
C LEU A 53 6.85 -10.96 -8.54
N GLU A 54 7.47 -11.17 -7.37
CA GLU A 54 7.19 -12.31 -6.48
C GLU A 54 5.72 -12.30 -5.98
N LEU A 55 5.07 -11.13 -5.96
CA LEU A 55 3.69 -10.95 -5.49
C LEU A 55 2.65 -10.95 -6.63
N ASP A 56 3.07 -11.01 -7.89
CA ASP A 56 2.16 -11.04 -9.07
C ASP A 56 1.14 -9.87 -9.07
N CYS A 57 1.65 -8.66 -8.79
CA CYS A 57 0.84 -7.43 -8.69
C CYS A 57 1.24 -6.33 -9.68
N VAL A 58 2.23 -6.59 -10.53
CA VAL A 58 2.84 -5.59 -11.45
C VAL A 58 2.43 -5.77 -12.91
N HIS A 59 1.65 -6.81 -13.20
CA HIS A 59 1.04 -7.04 -14.51
C HIS A 59 -0.34 -6.39 -14.59
N GLU A 60 -0.81 -6.12 -15.81
CA GLU A 60 -2.17 -5.58 -16.08
C GLU A 60 -2.47 -4.18 -15.50
N ILE A 61 -1.44 -3.45 -15.06
CA ILE A 61 -1.58 -2.08 -14.54
C ILE A 61 -1.27 -1.00 -15.59
N ASN A 62 -1.02 -1.41 -16.85
CA ASN A 62 -0.56 -0.55 -17.94
C ASN A 62 0.73 0.21 -17.59
N ALA A 63 1.67 -0.49 -16.96
CA ALA A 63 2.94 0.13 -16.56
C ALA A 63 3.84 0.40 -17.76
N GLN A 64 4.40 1.59 -17.80
CA GLN A 64 5.44 2.00 -18.73
C GLN A 64 6.81 1.63 -18.16
N ARG A 65 7.68 1.07 -19.00
CA ARG A 65 9.06 0.77 -18.60
C ARG A 65 9.87 2.06 -18.51
N VAL A 66 10.66 2.18 -17.44
CA VAL A 66 11.55 3.31 -17.21
C VAL A 66 12.98 2.77 -17.14
N PHE A 67 13.82 3.16 -18.10
CA PHE A 67 15.20 2.66 -18.22
C PHE A 67 16.24 3.63 -17.67
N SER A 68 15.89 4.90 -17.57
CA SER A 68 16.80 5.97 -17.22
C SER A 68 16.05 7.23 -16.82
N TYR A 69 16.75 8.13 -16.16
CA TYR A 69 16.34 9.52 -15.98
C TYR A 69 17.16 10.44 -16.88
N VAL A 70 16.61 11.62 -17.17
CA VAL A 70 17.39 12.73 -17.72
C VAL A 70 17.38 13.85 -16.71
N LEU A 71 18.56 14.37 -16.38
CA LEU A 71 18.73 15.57 -15.58
C LEU A 71 18.97 16.76 -16.50
N TYR A 72 18.21 17.83 -16.30
CA TYR A 72 18.36 19.10 -17.00
C TYR A 72 18.84 20.17 -16.00
N LYS A 73 19.92 20.87 -16.32
CA LYS A 73 20.44 21.98 -15.49
C LYS A 73 21.18 22.99 -16.36
N ASN A 74 20.78 24.26 -16.27
CA ASN A 74 21.44 25.39 -16.95
C ASN A 74 21.66 25.16 -18.46
N GLY A 75 20.62 24.70 -19.17
CA GLY A 75 20.67 24.39 -20.60
C GLY A 75 21.44 23.12 -20.98
N LYS A 76 22.09 22.45 -20.02
CA LYS A 76 22.77 21.17 -20.21
C LYS A 76 21.88 20.02 -19.77
N ASN A 77 22.09 18.85 -20.35
CA ASN A 77 21.42 17.63 -19.93
C ASN A 77 22.40 16.45 -19.81
N THR A 78 22.04 15.47 -18.99
CA THR A 78 22.74 14.19 -18.89
C THR A 78 21.76 13.06 -18.63
N ARG A 79 22.04 11.88 -19.18
CA ARG A 79 21.24 10.67 -18.99
C ARG A 79 21.82 9.82 -17.85
N LEU A 80 20.98 9.48 -16.89
CA LEU A 80 21.27 8.56 -15.80
C LEU A 80 20.55 7.24 -16.05
N SER A 81 21.24 6.30 -16.68
CA SER A 81 20.72 4.95 -16.93
C SER A 81 20.81 4.08 -15.68
N TYR A 82 19.81 3.22 -15.47
CA TYR A 82 19.91 2.19 -14.44
C TYR A 82 21.03 1.19 -14.79
N THR A 83 21.85 0.84 -13.80
CA THR A 83 22.89 -0.17 -13.96
C THR A 83 22.29 -1.57 -13.79
N LEU A 84 21.90 -2.20 -14.90
CA LEU A 84 21.11 -3.43 -14.90
C LEU A 84 21.86 -4.66 -15.46
N LYS A 85 23.19 -4.60 -15.59
CA LYS A 85 24.01 -5.59 -16.29
C LYS A 85 23.91 -7.04 -15.77
N HIS A 86 23.50 -7.21 -14.51
CA HIS A 86 23.38 -8.52 -13.85
C HIS A 86 21.92 -9.02 -13.74
N PHE A 87 20.98 -8.30 -14.34
CA PHE A 87 19.56 -8.62 -14.27
C PHE A 87 19.03 -9.05 -15.64
N GLN A 88 17.91 -9.77 -15.64
CA GLN A 88 17.21 -10.13 -16.87
C GLN A 88 16.80 -8.88 -17.65
N SER A 89 16.67 -9.02 -18.98
CA SER A 89 16.41 -7.90 -19.89
C SER A 89 15.12 -7.13 -19.62
N ASP A 90 14.13 -7.74 -18.97
CA ASP A 90 12.87 -7.05 -18.65
C ASP A 90 12.94 -6.23 -17.35
N VAL A 91 14.01 -6.36 -16.57
CA VAL A 91 14.17 -5.61 -15.33
C VAL A 91 14.41 -4.14 -15.66
N ALA A 92 13.45 -3.30 -15.34
CA ALA A 92 13.56 -1.85 -15.44
C ALA A 92 12.60 -1.20 -14.43
N GLY A 93 12.69 0.11 -14.26
CA GLY A 93 11.67 0.84 -13.51
C GLY A 93 10.28 0.68 -14.16
N ARG A 94 9.23 0.93 -13.40
CA ARG A 94 7.84 0.87 -13.89
C ARG A 94 7.09 2.11 -13.44
N SER A 95 6.58 2.88 -14.39
CA SER A 95 5.69 4.02 -14.13
C SER A 95 4.24 3.63 -14.45
N PHE A 96 3.28 3.98 -13.59
CA PHE A 96 1.88 3.56 -13.73
C PHE A 96 0.95 4.43 -12.90
N HIS A 97 -0.35 4.38 -13.19
CA HIS A 97 -1.34 4.99 -12.32
C HIS A 97 -1.47 4.22 -11.01
N ASN A 98 -1.20 4.88 -9.88
CA ASN A 98 -1.13 4.23 -8.56
C ASN A 98 -2.42 3.44 -8.25
N GLY A 99 -3.58 4.00 -8.57
CA GLY A 99 -4.86 3.34 -8.30
C GLY A 99 -5.00 1.95 -8.91
N ARG A 100 -4.47 1.72 -10.13
CA ARG A 100 -4.52 0.40 -10.79
C ARG A 100 -3.66 -0.61 -10.02
N PHE A 101 -2.47 -0.18 -9.61
CA PHE A 101 -1.56 -0.99 -8.83
C PHE A 101 -2.16 -1.38 -7.47
N ILE A 102 -2.73 -0.43 -6.73
CA ILE A 102 -3.39 -0.72 -5.45
C ILE A 102 -4.57 -1.68 -5.63
N GLN A 103 -5.37 -1.50 -6.68
CA GLN A 103 -6.49 -2.39 -6.96
C GLN A 103 -6.03 -3.83 -7.27
N ARG A 104 -4.92 -3.99 -8.02
CA ARG A 104 -4.34 -5.30 -8.30
C ARG A 104 -3.85 -5.99 -7.02
N MET A 105 -3.19 -5.26 -6.13
CA MET A 105 -2.79 -5.79 -4.82
C MET A 105 -3.98 -6.23 -3.97
N ARG A 106 -5.06 -5.43 -3.94
CA ARG A 106 -6.30 -5.77 -3.21
C ARG A 106 -6.94 -7.04 -3.75
N HIS A 107 -7.06 -7.16 -5.08
CA HIS A 107 -7.61 -8.36 -5.70
C HIS A 107 -6.76 -9.60 -5.38
N LYS A 108 -5.42 -9.47 -5.44
CA LYS A 108 -4.52 -10.57 -5.08
C LYS A 108 -4.72 -10.98 -3.62
N ALA A 109 -4.74 -10.03 -2.69
CA ALA A 109 -4.95 -10.32 -1.28
C ALA A 109 -6.33 -10.97 -1.02
N ALA A 110 -7.39 -10.46 -1.65
CA ALA A 110 -8.75 -11.01 -1.53
C ALA A 110 -8.88 -12.44 -2.09
N SER A 111 -8.01 -12.83 -3.03
CA SER A 111 -8.00 -14.18 -3.60
C SER A 111 -7.39 -15.24 -2.69
N LEU A 112 -6.67 -14.82 -1.63
CA LEU A 112 -6.01 -15.75 -0.71
C LEU A 112 -7.03 -16.33 0.29
N PRO A 113 -7.00 -17.65 0.54
CA PRO A 113 -8.03 -18.32 1.35
C PRO A 113 -8.04 -17.92 2.83
N ASN A 114 -6.91 -17.39 3.33
CA ASN A 114 -6.70 -17.03 4.73
C ASN A 114 -6.74 -15.50 4.96
N VAL A 115 -7.25 -14.74 4.00
CA VAL A 115 -7.35 -13.27 4.11
C VAL A 115 -8.82 -12.87 4.15
N SER A 116 -9.22 -12.22 5.24
CA SER A 116 -10.52 -11.54 5.35
C SER A 116 -10.32 -10.04 5.25
N ILE A 117 -11.10 -9.38 4.39
CA ILE A 117 -11.04 -7.94 4.19
C ILE A 117 -12.31 -7.31 4.73
N GLU A 118 -12.15 -6.36 5.65
CA GLU A 118 -13.24 -5.51 6.14
C GLU A 118 -13.00 -4.06 5.71
N GLN A 119 -14.05 -3.42 5.20
CA GLN A 119 -13.98 -2.01 4.81
C GLN A 119 -14.41 -1.13 5.98
N GLY A 120 -13.53 -0.21 6.39
CA GLY A 120 -13.82 0.77 7.43
C GLY A 120 -12.73 1.84 7.52
N ILE A 121 -13.05 2.94 8.20
CA ILE A 121 -12.07 3.98 8.56
C ILE A 121 -11.67 3.73 10.00
N MET A 122 -10.41 3.36 10.22
CA MET A 122 -9.91 3.13 11.56
C MET A 122 -9.90 4.44 12.37
N THR A 123 -10.38 4.38 13.61
CA THR A 123 -10.43 5.52 14.52
C THR A 123 -9.48 5.36 15.70
N SER A 124 -9.39 4.18 16.30
CA SER A 124 -8.51 3.93 17.45
C SER A 124 -8.20 2.44 17.63
N LEU A 125 -7.20 2.16 18.47
CA LEU A 125 -6.91 0.82 18.98
C LEU A 125 -7.60 0.64 20.34
N ILE A 126 -8.10 -0.57 20.61
CA ILE A 126 -8.65 -0.92 21.91
C ILE A 126 -7.52 -1.56 22.72
N GLU A 127 -7.08 -0.87 23.75
CA GLU A 127 -5.98 -1.29 24.62
C GLU A 127 -6.48 -1.60 26.03
N GLU A 128 -6.10 -2.76 26.55
CA GLU A 128 -6.38 -3.19 27.91
C GLU A 128 -5.08 -3.65 28.57
N ASN A 129 -4.70 -3.01 29.68
CA ASN A 129 -3.50 -3.33 30.45
C ASN A 129 -2.22 -3.39 29.59
N GLY A 130 -2.00 -2.40 28.72
CA GLY A 130 -0.82 -2.35 27.85
C GLY A 130 -0.88 -3.28 26.64
N THR A 131 -2.00 -4.01 26.45
CA THR A 131 -2.15 -4.99 25.36
C THR A 131 -3.28 -4.60 24.44
N ILE A 132 -3.01 -4.56 23.13
CA ILE A 132 -4.06 -4.33 22.12
C ILE A 132 -4.97 -5.57 22.04
N LYS A 133 -6.28 -5.35 22.22
CA LYS A 133 -7.33 -6.38 22.19
C LYS A 133 -8.29 -6.24 21.02
N GLY A 134 -8.21 -5.12 20.29
CA GLY A 134 -9.08 -4.90 19.16
C GLY A 134 -8.89 -3.53 18.54
N VAL A 135 -9.87 -3.17 17.73
CA VAL A 135 -9.85 -1.96 16.91
C VAL A 135 -11.24 -1.33 16.88
N GLN A 136 -11.28 0.00 16.84
CA GLN A 136 -12.50 0.77 16.59
C GLN A 136 -12.43 1.41 15.21
N TYR A 137 -13.54 1.34 14.47
CA TYR A 137 -13.61 1.88 13.13
C TYR A 137 -15.01 2.39 12.80
N LYS A 138 -15.08 3.28 11.82
CA LYS A 138 -16.32 3.72 11.21
C LYS A 138 -16.60 2.89 9.97
N THR A 139 -17.80 2.30 9.93
CA THR A 139 -18.30 1.59 8.75
C THR A 139 -18.54 2.55 7.58
N LYS A 140 -18.78 2.02 6.37
CA LYS A 140 -19.14 2.84 5.20
C LYS A 140 -20.35 3.76 5.46
N GLY A 141 -21.27 3.38 6.34
CA GLY A 141 -22.43 4.18 6.74
C GLY A 141 -22.16 5.21 7.84
N GLY A 142 -20.89 5.42 8.23
CA GLY A 142 -20.49 6.37 9.26
C GLY A 142 -20.72 5.91 10.70
N ARG A 143 -21.35 4.74 10.91
CA ARG A 143 -21.57 4.17 12.25
C ARG A 143 -20.26 3.68 12.82
N GLU A 144 -20.00 4.03 14.07
CA GLU A 144 -18.90 3.47 14.86
C GLU A 144 -19.16 2.00 15.16
N SER A 145 -18.09 1.23 15.17
CA SER A 145 -18.11 -0.22 15.39
C SER A 145 -16.77 -0.64 15.99
N SER A 146 -16.81 -1.72 16.75
CA SER A 146 -15.63 -2.28 17.42
C SER A 146 -15.49 -3.75 17.04
N SER A 147 -14.26 -4.15 16.73
CA SER A 147 -13.90 -5.56 16.54
C SER A 147 -12.87 -5.94 17.59
N TYR A 148 -13.25 -6.81 18.52
CA TYR A 148 -12.35 -7.46 19.46
C TYR A 148 -11.77 -8.70 18.80
N ILE A 149 -10.46 -8.79 18.73
CA ILE A 149 -9.77 -9.87 18.03
C ILE A 149 -8.61 -10.35 18.90
N CYS A 150 -8.54 -11.67 19.10
CA CYS A 150 -7.47 -12.28 19.87
C CYS A 150 -6.26 -12.56 18.96
N SER A 151 -5.62 -11.48 18.50
CA SER A 151 -4.41 -11.55 17.70
C SER A 151 -3.18 -11.22 18.56
N PRO A 152 -2.08 -12.00 18.44
CA PRO A 152 -0.80 -11.62 19.03
C PRO A 152 -0.12 -10.45 18.32
N TYR A 153 -0.54 -10.07 17.10
CA TYR A 153 0.13 -9.07 16.27
C TYR A 153 -0.84 -8.14 15.54
N TYR A 154 -0.67 -6.84 15.78
CA TYR A 154 -1.36 -5.76 15.09
C TYR A 154 -0.35 -4.98 14.25
N ILE A 155 -0.59 -4.89 12.94
CA ILE A 155 0.26 -4.17 12.00
C ILE A 155 -0.50 -2.91 11.55
N VAL A 156 0.02 -1.74 11.89
CA VAL A 156 -0.53 -0.46 11.46
C VAL A 156 0.22 0.04 10.22
N CYS A 157 -0.52 0.25 9.14
CA CYS A 157 -0.05 0.61 7.80
C CYS A 157 -0.97 1.67 7.16
N ASP A 158 -1.30 2.72 7.90
CA ASP A 158 -2.25 3.78 7.54
C ASP A 158 -1.59 5.03 6.91
N ASN A 159 -0.46 4.83 6.22
CA ASN A 159 0.26 5.81 5.41
C ASN A 159 0.80 7.03 6.18
N CYS A 160 1.29 8.03 5.43
CA CYS A 160 1.92 9.23 5.96
C CYS A 160 1.00 10.12 6.81
N PHE A 161 -0.33 10.00 6.65
CA PHE A 161 -1.35 10.72 7.41
C PHE A 161 -2.02 9.85 8.48
N SER A 162 -1.27 8.89 9.03
CA SER A 162 -1.73 7.98 10.08
C SER A 162 -2.44 8.71 11.23
N ASN A 163 -3.65 8.23 11.57
CA ASN A 163 -4.41 8.68 12.73
C ASN A 163 -3.94 7.99 14.01
N LEU A 164 -3.33 6.81 13.89
CA LEU A 164 -2.93 5.98 15.02
C LEU A 164 -1.49 6.23 15.47
N ARG A 165 -0.66 6.88 14.64
CA ARG A 165 0.76 7.08 14.92
C ARG A 165 1.01 7.80 16.26
N HIS A 166 0.18 8.76 16.64
CA HIS A 166 0.33 9.48 17.92
C HIS A 166 0.05 8.61 19.14
N SER A 167 -0.79 7.56 19.03
CA SER A 167 -1.03 6.64 20.15
C SER A 167 0.06 5.57 20.27
N LEU A 168 0.84 5.35 19.21
CA LEU A 168 1.86 4.29 19.15
C LEU A 168 3.28 4.80 19.39
N CYS A 169 3.55 6.07 19.12
CA CYS A 169 4.85 6.69 19.37
C CYS A 169 4.72 8.21 19.53
N ASN A 170 5.83 8.88 19.85
CA ASN A 170 5.91 10.34 19.79
C ASN A 170 6.43 10.78 18.40
N PRO A 171 5.55 11.12 17.43
CA PRO A 171 5.99 11.39 16.08
C PRO A 171 6.67 12.76 15.96
N LYS A 172 7.79 12.80 15.25
CA LYS A 172 8.43 14.03 14.77
C LYS A 172 8.19 14.15 13.28
N VAL A 173 7.12 14.83 12.87
CA VAL A 173 6.80 15.06 11.46
C VAL A 173 7.34 16.43 11.05
N ASN A 174 8.20 16.46 10.03
CA ASN A 174 8.66 17.69 9.40
C ASN A 174 8.18 17.72 7.95
N VAL A 175 7.62 18.84 7.50
CA VAL A 175 7.13 19.04 6.13
C VAL A 175 8.06 20.03 5.43
N PRO A 176 9.06 19.57 4.67
CA PRO A 176 10.06 20.47 4.07
C PRO A 176 9.52 21.20 2.83
N SER A 177 8.56 20.62 2.12
CA SER A 177 8.01 21.17 0.88
C SER A 177 6.72 20.45 0.49
N TYR A 178 6.13 20.87 -0.65
CA TYR A 178 4.93 20.29 -1.24
C TYR A 178 5.19 19.92 -2.70
N PHE A 179 4.54 18.85 -3.17
CA PHE A 179 4.54 18.46 -4.58
C PHE A 179 3.18 18.80 -5.20
N VAL A 180 3.22 19.49 -6.34
CA VAL A 180 2.05 19.75 -7.20
C VAL A 180 2.27 18.99 -8.50
N SER A 181 1.25 18.26 -8.96
CA SER A 181 1.34 17.39 -10.13
C SER A 181 0.25 17.72 -11.14
N LEU A 182 0.56 17.55 -12.42
CA LEU A 182 -0.35 17.69 -13.56
C LEU A 182 -0.15 16.50 -14.48
N VAL A 183 -1.24 16.00 -15.05
CA VAL A 183 -1.19 15.01 -16.14
C VAL A 183 -1.12 15.77 -17.45
N LEU A 184 -0.08 15.51 -18.23
CA LEU A 184 0.09 16.10 -19.55
C LEU A 184 -0.27 15.07 -20.61
N GLU A 185 -1.12 15.47 -21.55
CA GLU A 185 -1.57 14.61 -22.64
C GLU A 185 -0.75 14.87 -23.91
N ASN A 186 -0.49 13.82 -24.69
CA ASN A 186 0.14 13.89 -26.00
C ASN A 186 1.50 14.62 -26.04
N CYS A 187 2.24 14.56 -24.94
CA CYS A 187 3.57 15.16 -24.85
C CYS A 187 4.63 14.28 -25.52
N LYS A 188 5.51 14.94 -26.31
CA LYS A 188 6.71 14.29 -26.86
C LYS A 188 7.79 14.27 -25.78
N LEU A 189 8.27 13.08 -25.45
CA LEU A 189 9.42 12.92 -24.57
C LEU A 189 10.69 13.33 -25.32
N LEU A 190 11.37 14.37 -24.82
CA LEU A 190 12.48 15.06 -25.51
C LEU A 190 13.70 14.16 -25.77
N LEU A 191 13.89 13.09 -24.97
CA LEU A 191 15.04 12.19 -25.07
C LEU A 191 14.61 10.73 -24.85
N VAL A 192 13.90 10.19 -25.83
CA VAL A 192 13.71 8.74 -25.98
C VAL A 192 14.52 8.33 -27.20
N SER A 193 15.83 8.13 -27.05
CA SER A 193 16.55 7.39 -28.09
C SER A 193 16.09 5.95 -27.99
N LYS A 194 15.70 5.36 -29.12
CA LYS A 194 15.52 3.91 -29.26
C LYS A 194 16.74 3.16 -28.76
#